data_AF-A0AAW3AXS9-F1
#
_entry.id   AF-A0AAW3AXS9-F1
#
_cell.length_a   1.000
_cell.length_b   1.000
_cell.length_c   1.000
_cell.angle_alpha   90.00
_cell.angle_beta   90.00
_cell.angle_gamma   90.00
#
_symmetry.space_group_name_H-M   'P 1'
#
loop_
_entity.id
_entity.type
_entity.pdbx_description
1 polymer ?
#
loop_
_entity_poly.entity_id
_entity_poly.type
_entity_poly.pdbx_seq_one_letter_code
_entity_poly.pdbx_strand_id
1 'polypeptide(L)'
;MSKYANPEYWEDRYRSNDTTFDWFVTYDNLQAILRPLLQPAEQIRVLVVGCGNSRLSANMYEHLNIKKITNVDVSPTVISQMQRRYSEMNEMQWICADLLTTPIEKLMLELCPNDYLYDFIVDKGLVDSILGGSNSFHNLYTFNKNMSQLLKRGGRFVVVSYGSPETRMDHFRRKKLNFDAEHRVLEKPMLSSSTASPTGHYHVYIMVKVGAKQGAGVSMAADGESEEDDDFYDRFMTQNSATH
;
A
#
# COMPACT_ATOMS: atom_id res chain seq x y z
N MET A 1 0.39 -1.54 21.60
CA MET A 1 0.05 -0.93 20.30
C MET A 1 0.99 0.21 20.02
N SER A 2 1.47 0.32 18.79
CA SER A 2 2.30 1.42 18.33
C SER A 2 1.47 2.68 18.17
N LYS A 3 2.02 3.85 18.54
CA LYS A 3 1.38 5.16 18.28
C LYS A 3 1.15 5.43 16.80
N TYR A 4 1.95 4.80 15.92
CA TYR A 4 1.84 4.95 14.47
C TYR A 4 0.58 4.28 13.89
N ALA A 5 -0.08 3.41 14.65
CA ALA A 5 -1.36 2.84 14.25
C ALA A 5 -2.55 3.77 14.52
N ASN A 6 -2.33 4.90 15.20
CA ASN A 6 -3.38 5.84 15.59
C ASN A 6 -3.47 7.02 14.59
N PRO A 7 -4.58 7.21 13.86
CA PRO A 7 -4.74 8.33 12.92
C PRO A 7 -4.51 9.70 13.56
N GLU A 8 -4.92 9.90 14.82
CA GLU A 8 -4.76 11.16 15.55
C GLU A 8 -3.29 11.53 15.75
N TYR A 9 -2.41 10.54 15.96
CA TYR A 9 -0.96 10.81 16.05
C TYR A 9 -0.43 11.44 14.76
N TRP A 10 -0.90 10.97 13.60
CA TRP A 10 -0.50 11.50 12.31
C TRP A 10 -1.08 12.89 12.08
N GLU A 11 -2.35 13.09 12.40
CA GLU A 11 -3.01 14.39 12.32
C GLU A 11 -2.28 15.45 13.16
N ASP A 12 -1.92 15.14 14.41
CA ASP A 12 -1.15 16.04 15.28
C ASP A 12 0.24 16.32 14.71
N ARG A 13 0.92 15.30 14.18
CA ARG A 13 2.23 15.45 13.52
C ARG A 13 2.15 16.43 12.35
N TYR A 14 1.14 16.30 11.49
CA TYR A 14 0.99 17.14 10.30
C TYR A 14 0.53 18.55 10.64
N ARG A 15 -0.28 18.74 11.69
CA ARG A 15 -0.60 20.08 12.21
C ARG A 15 0.62 20.81 12.75
N SER A 16 1.57 20.07 13.31
CA SER A 16 2.75 20.65 13.96
C SER A 16 3.79 21.19 12.96
N ASN A 17 3.85 20.66 11.73
CA ASN A 17 4.83 21.11 10.74
C ASN A 17 4.43 20.80 9.30
N ASP A 18 4.43 21.83 8.44
CA ASP A 18 4.13 21.72 7.00
C ASP A 18 5.42 21.52 6.17
N THR A 19 6.10 20.39 6.39
CA THR A 19 7.30 19.98 5.65
C THR A 19 7.04 18.75 4.80
N THR A 20 8.07 18.27 4.10
CA THR A 20 8.04 16.95 3.44
C THR A 20 8.91 15.96 4.20
N PHE A 21 8.50 14.70 4.25
CA PHE A 21 9.24 13.65 4.92
C PHE A 21 9.02 12.29 4.26
N ASP A 22 10.09 11.55 4.02
CA ASP A 22 10.06 10.22 3.45
C ASP A 22 10.35 9.17 4.52
N TRP A 23 9.34 8.37 4.88
CA TRP A 23 9.57 7.18 5.70
C TRP A 23 10.34 6.13 4.91
N PHE A 24 11.29 5.49 5.62
CA PHE A 24 12.24 4.49 5.14
C PHE A 24 13.25 4.99 4.12
N VAL A 25 12.77 5.39 2.95
CA VAL A 25 13.59 5.72 1.78
C VAL A 25 12.91 6.76 0.90
N THR A 26 13.73 7.51 0.15
CA THR A 26 13.25 8.47 -0.85
C THR A 26 12.98 7.79 -2.20
N TYR A 27 12.40 8.53 -3.15
CA TYR A 27 12.25 8.06 -4.53
C TYR A 27 13.59 7.64 -5.16
N ASP A 28 14.68 8.38 -4.90
CA ASP A 28 15.99 8.08 -5.50
C ASP A 28 16.51 6.70 -5.13
N ASN A 29 16.21 6.23 -3.91
CA ASN A 29 16.55 4.88 -3.50
C ASN A 29 15.63 3.84 -4.17
N LEU A 30 14.37 4.19 -4.42
CA LEU A 30 13.37 3.28 -4.99
C LEU A 30 13.35 3.24 -6.52
N GLN A 31 13.91 4.24 -7.19
CA GLN A 31 13.73 4.42 -8.63
C GLN A 31 14.22 3.22 -9.45
N ALA A 32 15.30 2.54 -9.02
CA ALA A 32 15.81 1.37 -9.71
C ALA A 32 14.81 0.20 -9.69
N ILE A 33 14.00 0.10 -8.64
CA ILE A 33 12.93 -0.91 -8.52
C ILE A 33 11.65 -0.42 -9.21
N LEU A 34 11.26 0.85 -9.02
CA LEU A 34 9.98 1.36 -9.51
C LEU A 34 9.96 1.66 -11.01
N ARG A 35 11.03 2.24 -11.57
CA ARG A 35 11.07 2.66 -12.99
C ARG A 35 10.73 1.54 -13.98
N PRO A 36 11.25 0.30 -13.84
CA PRO A 36 10.89 -0.79 -14.75
C PRO A 36 9.45 -1.29 -14.57
N LEU A 37 8.89 -1.14 -13.36
CA LEU A 37 7.54 -1.62 -13.04
C LEU A 37 6.44 -0.65 -13.48
N LEU A 38 6.76 0.64 -13.53
CA LEU A 38 5.87 1.76 -13.87
C LEU A 38 5.88 2.08 -15.37
N GLN A 39 5.76 1.07 -16.23
CA GLN A 39 5.73 1.23 -17.68
C GLN A 39 4.43 0.69 -18.30
N PRO A 40 3.91 1.32 -19.38
CA PRO A 40 4.35 2.60 -19.97
C PRO A 40 3.86 3.79 -19.12
N ALA A 41 4.79 4.60 -18.62
CA ALA A 41 4.57 5.57 -17.54
C ALA A 41 3.42 6.57 -17.80
N GLU A 42 3.29 7.06 -19.02
CA GLU A 42 2.29 8.08 -19.37
C GLU A 42 0.86 7.52 -19.48
N GLN A 43 0.70 6.20 -19.53
CA GLN A 43 -0.60 5.54 -19.76
C GLN A 43 -1.16 4.88 -18.50
N ILE A 44 -0.35 4.74 -17.45
CA ILE A 44 -0.74 4.06 -16.22
C ILE A 44 -1.40 5.01 -15.23
N ARG A 45 -2.30 4.44 -14.43
CA ARG A 45 -2.92 5.10 -13.27
C ARG A 45 -2.31 4.55 -11.98
N VAL A 46 -1.85 5.44 -11.10
CA VAL A 46 -1.16 5.07 -9.86
C VAL A 46 -1.96 5.56 -8.65
N LEU A 47 -2.15 4.69 -7.66
CA LEU A 47 -2.66 5.04 -6.34
C LEU A 47 -1.53 4.98 -5.33
N VAL A 48 -1.31 6.05 -4.56
CA VAL A 48 -0.36 6.06 -3.44
C VAL A 48 -1.15 6.13 -2.14
N VAL A 49 -1.08 5.07 -1.34
CA VAL A 49 -1.87 4.91 -0.10
C VAL A 49 -1.03 5.21 1.13
N GLY A 50 -1.62 5.89 2.11
CA GLY A 50 -0.88 6.44 3.24
C GLY A 50 0.20 7.41 2.77
N CYS A 51 -0.15 8.30 1.85
CA CYS A 51 0.83 9.10 1.13
C CYS A 51 1.63 10.04 2.03
N GLY A 52 1.05 10.46 3.17
CA GLY A 52 1.60 11.45 4.06
C GLY A 52 2.08 12.70 3.32
N ASN A 53 3.20 13.26 3.80
CA ASN A 53 3.88 14.38 3.19
C ASN A 53 5.14 13.97 2.39
N SER A 54 5.13 12.75 1.85
CA SER A 54 6.22 12.19 1.03
C SER A 54 6.37 12.91 -0.31
N ARG A 55 7.61 13.01 -0.83
CA ARG A 55 7.85 13.52 -2.19
C ARG A 55 7.73 12.44 -3.27
N LEU A 56 7.44 11.19 -2.91
CA LEU A 56 7.40 10.05 -3.83
C LEU A 56 6.54 10.33 -5.07
N SER A 57 5.33 10.84 -4.88
CA SER A 57 4.38 11.10 -5.95
C SER A 57 4.81 12.23 -6.87
N ALA A 58 5.31 13.33 -6.31
CA ALA A 58 5.87 14.44 -7.09
C ALA A 58 7.07 13.99 -7.93
N ASN A 59 7.97 13.19 -7.33
CA ASN A 59 9.12 12.64 -8.04
C ASN A 59 8.70 11.67 -9.17
N MET A 60 7.68 10.83 -8.97
CA MET A 60 7.14 10.01 -10.07
C MET A 60 6.53 10.87 -11.19
N TYR A 61 5.82 11.94 -10.83
CA TYR A 61 5.22 12.87 -11.79
C TYR A 61 6.28 13.59 -12.63
N GLU A 62 7.33 14.09 -11.99
CA GLU A 62 8.41 14.89 -12.61
C GLU A 62 9.39 14.01 -13.40
N HIS A 63 9.84 12.89 -12.83
CA HIS A 63 10.92 12.07 -13.42
C HIS A 63 10.44 10.98 -14.37
N LEU A 64 9.17 10.56 -14.28
CA LEU A 64 8.60 9.50 -15.12
C LEU A 64 7.44 9.96 -15.98
N ASN A 65 7.00 11.21 -15.84
CA ASN A 65 5.85 11.74 -16.56
C ASN A 65 4.53 11.00 -16.26
N ILE A 66 4.42 10.35 -15.10
CA ILE A 66 3.17 9.70 -14.66
C ILE A 66 2.23 10.77 -14.14
N LYS A 67 1.20 11.11 -14.92
CA LYS A 67 0.29 12.21 -14.57
C LYS A 67 -0.87 11.79 -13.68
N LYS A 68 -1.41 10.60 -13.91
CA LYS A 68 -2.63 10.09 -13.26
C LYS A 68 -2.29 9.42 -11.92
N ILE A 69 -1.83 10.23 -10.97
CA ILE A 69 -1.51 9.79 -9.61
C ILE A 69 -2.60 10.26 -8.66
N THR A 70 -3.21 9.34 -7.92
CA THR A 70 -4.14 9.64 -6.83
C THR A 70 -3.45 9.31 -5.50
N ASN A 71 -3.41 10.27 -4.59
CA ASN A 71 -2.80 10.14 -3.27
C ASN A 71 -3.87 10.08 -2.21
N VAL A 72 -3.79 9.12 -1.29
CA VAL A 72 -4.77 8.93 -0.21
C VAL A 72 -4.06 8.90 1.13
N ASP A 73 -4.61 9.65 2.08
CA ASP A 73 -4.24 9.60 3.50
C ASP A 73 -5.49 9.83 4.35
N VAL A 74 -5.47 9.34 5.59
CA VAL A 74 -6.57 9.53 6.54
C VAL A 74 -6.55 10.94 7.16
N SER A 75 -5.40 11.61 7.16
CA SER A 75 -5.25 12.95 7.72
C SER A 75 -5.75 14.04 6.76
N PRO A 76 -6.83 14.78 7.10
CA PRO A 76 -7.27 15.92 6.29
C PRO A 76 -6.22 17.04 6.25
N THR A 77 -5.41 17.19 7.30
CA THR A 77 -4.35 18.20 7.35
C THR A 77 -3.29 17.95 6.29
N VAL A 78 -2.75 16.72 6.19
CA VAL A 78 -1.69 16.43 5.21
C VAL A 78 -2.21 16.51 3.78
N ILE A 79 -3.44 16.04 3.54
CA ILE A 79 -4.07 16.14 2.22
C ILE A 79 -4.20 17.61 1.80
N SER A 80 -4.68 18.48 2.69
CA SER A 80 -4.78 19.92 2.40
C SER A 80 -3.41 20.57 2.14
N GLN A 81 -2.39 20.20 2.91
CA GLN A 81 -1.02 20.69 2.72
C GLN A 81 -0.44 20.27 1.37
N MET A 82 -0.60 19.01 1.00
CA MET A 82 -0.04 18.45 -0.23
C MET A 82 -0.78 18.97 -1.47
N GLN A 83 -2.09 19.14 -1.39
CA GLN A 83 -2.87 19.77 -2.45
C GLN A 83 -2.41 21.21 -2.72
N ARG A 84 -2.16 22.01 -1.67
CA ARG A 84 -1.60 23.37 -1.84
C ARG A 84 -0.18 23.34 -2.40
N ARG A 85 0.66 22.44 -1.90
CA ARG A 85 2.08 22.34 -2.29
C ARG A 85 2.25 21.99 -3.77
N TYR A 86 1.39 21.14 -4.31
CA TYR A 86 1.47 20.64 -5.68
C TYR A 86 0.29 21.10 -6.54
N SER A 87 -0.21 22.32 -6.29
CA SER A 87 -1.37 22.89 -7.01
C SER A 87 -1.19 22.93 -8.52
N GLU A 88 0.05 23.10 -8.99
CA GLU A 88 0.38 23.18 -10.42
C GLU A 88 0.37 21.82 -11.13
N MET A 89 0.35 20.71 -10.38
CA MET A 89 0.30 19.35 -10.93
C MET A 89 -1.15 18.88 -11.11
N ASN A 90 -1.87 19.56 -12.02
CA ASN A 90 -3.34 19.51 -12.15
C ASN A 90 -3.99 18.11 -12.27
N GLU A 91 -3.28 17.11 -12.80
CA GLU A 91 -3.79 15.74 -12.96
C GLU A 91 -3.56 14.86 -11.72
N MET A 92 -2.70 15.29 -10.80
CA MET A 92 -2.44 14.58 -9.55
C MET A 92 -3.46 14.96 -8.49
N GLN A 93 -4.08 13.95 -7.89
CA GLN A 93 -5.17 14.11 -6.94
C GLN A 93 -4.72 13.79 -5.51
N TRP A 94 -5.36 14.45 -4.55
CA TRP A 94 -5.15 14.25 -3.11
C TRP A 94 -6.51 14.06 -2.45
N ILE A 95 -6.74 12.91 -1.82
CA ILE A 95 -8.04 12.49 -1.30
C ILE A 95 -7.89 12.10 0.17
N CYS A 96 -8.76 12.65 1.01
CA CYS A 96 -8.82 12.31 2.43
C CYS A 96 -9.79 11.15 2.64
N ALA A 97 -9.27 9.95 2.91
CA ALA A 97 -10.10 8.78 3.16
C ALA A 97 -9.40 7.79 4.10
N ASP A 98 -10.18 7.15 4.96
CA ASP A 98 -9.73 6.02 5.76
C ASP A 98 -9.89 4.73 4.95
N LEU A 99 -8.77 4.13 4.53
CA LEU A 99 -8.75 2.92 3.69
C LEU A 99 -9.16 1.63 4.41
N LEU A 100 -9.28 1.67 5.75
CA LEU A 100 -9.69 0.53 6.58
C LEU A 100 -11.18 0.57 6.89
N THR A 101 -11.70 1.73 7.27
CA THR A 101 -13.07 1.86 7.79
C THR A 101 -14.07 2.32 6.73
N THR A 102 -13.60 2.95 5.64
CA THR A 102 -14.49 3.34 4.54
C THR A 102 -14.96 2.10 3.77
N PRO A 103 -16.28 1.90 3.60
CA PRO A 103 -16.81 0.80 2.80
C PRO A 103 -16.24 0.78 1.39
N ILE A 104 -15.98 -0.41 0.86
CA ILE A 104 -15.32 -0.56 -0.45
C ILE A 104 -16.12 0.07 -1.59
N GLU A 105 -17.45 0.06 -1.52
CA GLU A 105 -18.32 0.68 -2.52
C GLU A 105 -18.09 2.20 -2.58
N LYS A 106 -17.88 2.82 -1.42
CA LYS A 106 -17.57 4.25 -1.32
C LYS A 106 -16.14 4.55 -1.80
N LEU A 107 -15.16 3.71 -1.42
CA LEU A 107 -13.80 3.83 -1.95
C LEU A 107 -13.77 3.67 -3.48
N MET A 108 -14.54 2.75 -4.04
CA MET A 108 -14.65 2.56 -5.49
C MET A 108 -15.26 3.79 -6.18
N LEU A 109 -16.33 4.36 -5.63
CA LEU A 109 -16.95 5.56 -6.17
C LEU A 109 -16.00 6.77 -6.17
N GLU A 110 -15.25 6.94 -5.08
CA GLU A 110 -14.37 8.09 -4.87
C GLU A 110 -13.02 7.93 -5.60
N LEU A 111 -12.44 6.72 -5.56
CA LEU A 111 -11.11 6.45 -6.09
C LEU A 111 -11.13 5.86 -7.50
N CYS A 112 -12.25 5.35 -8.03
CA CYS A 112 -12.34 4.74 -9.34
C CYS A 112 -13.51 5.32 -10.15
N PRO A 113 -13.51 6.64 -10.45
CA PRO A 113 -14.57 7.24 -11.25
C PRO A 113 -14.70 6.53 -12.61
N ASN A 114 -15.93 6.22 -13.01
CA ASN A 114 -16.25 5.43 -14.22
C ASN A 114 -15.68 4.00 -14.22
N ASP A 115 -15.55 3.38 -13.04
CA ASP A 115 -15.03 2.02 -12.84
C ASP A 115 -13.60 1.79 -13.33
N TYR A 116 -12.82 2.87 -13.52
CA TYR A 116 -11.43 2.77 -13.94
C TYR A 116 -10.51 2.44 -12.77
N LEU A 117 -10.16 1.15 -12.66
CA LEU A 117 -9.20 0.63 -11.69
C LEU A 117 -7.76 1.11 -11.94
N TYR A 118 -6.89 0.91 -10.96
CA TYR A 118 -5.49 1.31 -11.01
C TYR A 118 -4.59 0.25 -11.68
N ASP A 119 -3.56 0.70 -12.39
CA ASP A 119 -2.50 -0.17 -12.92
C ASP A 119 -1.46 -0.48 -11.84
N PHE A 120 -1.26 0.49 -10.93
CA PHE A 120 -0.27 0.40 -9.87
C PHE A 120 -0.82 0.97 -8.56
N ILE A 121 -0.55 0.30 -7.44
CA ILE A 121 -0.77 0.82 -6.09
C ILE A 121 0.58 0.81 -5.37
N VAL A 122 0.89 1.87 -4.62
CA VAL A 122 2.12 1.99 -3.82
C VAL A 122 1.77 2.28 -2.37
N ASP A 123 2.24 1.41 -1.48
CA ASP A 123 2.35 1.67 -0.05
C ASP A 123 3.83 1.86 0.33
N LYS A 124 4.09 2.84 1.19
CA LYS A 124 5.38 3.03 1.84
C LYS A 124 5.20 3.29 3.34
N GLY A 125 5.01 2.22 4.09
CA GLY A 125 4.96 2.22 5.56
C GLY A 125 3.57 2.30 6.20
N LEU A 126 2.49 2.34 5.41
CA LEU A 126 1.14 2.19 5.94
C LEU A 126 0.92 0.78 6.45
N VAL A 127 1.40 -0.26 5.75
CA VAL A 127 1.32 -1.64 6.24
C VAL A 127 2.01 -1.81 7.60
N ASP A 128 3.18 -1.20 7.81
CA ASP A 128 3.87 -1.22 9.11
C ASP A 128 3.08 -0.49 10.20
N SER A 129 2.40 0.60 9.83
CA SER A 129 1.54 1.36 10.73
C SER A 129 0.31 0.53 11.16
N ILE A 130 -0.36 -0.13 10.21
CA ILE A 130 -1.49 -1.03 10.47
C ILE A 130 -1.08 -2.20 11.37
N LEU A 131 0.08 -2.82 11.08
CA LEU A 131 0.60 -3.96 11.85
C LEU A 131 0.93 -3.61 13.30
N GLY A 132 1.19 -2.33 13.61
CA GLY A 132 1.40 -1.85 14.96
C GLY A 132 0.14 -1.69 15.81
N GLY A 133 -1.06 -1.80 15.22
CA GLY A 133 -2.35 -1.56 15.87
C GLY A 133 -2.97 -2.77 16.57
N SER A 134 -4.16 -2.57 17.15
CA SER A 134 -5.05 -3.67 17.56
C SER A 134 -5.69 -4.31 16.33
N ASN A 135 -6.06 -5.59 16.45
CA ASN A 135 -6.72 -6.35 15.39
C ASN A 135 -5.96 -6.28 14.05
N SER A 136 -4.63 -6.16 14.12
CA SER A 136 -3.80 -5.74 13.00
C SER A 136 -3.84 -6.68 11.81
N PHE A 137 -3.95 -7.99 12.04
CA PHE A 137 -4.01 -8.99 10.97
C PHE A 137 -5.32 -8.90 10.17
N HIS A 138 -6.42 -8.65 10.88
CA HIS A 138 -7.72 -8.40 10.26
C HIS A 138 -7.70 -7.09 9.48
N ASN A 139 -7.21 -6.01 10.09
CA ASN A 139 -7.14 -4.71 9.43
C ASN A 139 -6.25 -4.77 8.18
N LEU A 140 -5.11 -5.46 8.25
CA LEU A 140 -4.23 -5.65 7.09
C LEU A 140 -4.89 -6.52 6.01
N TYR A 141 -5.65 -7.54 6.38
CA TYR A 141 -6.42 -8.32 5.41
C TYR A 141 -7.49 -7.48 4.71
N THR A 142 -8.28 -6.71 5.47
CA THR A 142 -9.28 -5.78 4.93
C THR A 142 -8.64 -4.77 3.99
N PHE A 143 -7.53 -4.17 4.40
CA PHE A 143 -6.74 -3.27 3.55
C PHE A 143 -6.30 -3.94 2.25
N ASN A 144 -5.64 -5.10 2.33
CA ASN A 144 -5.17 -5.83 1.15
C ASN A 144 -6.33 -6.25 0.22
N LYS A 145 -7.48 -6.61 0.79
CA LYS A 145 -8.71 -6.93 0.04
C LYS A 145 -9.25 -5.71 -0.69
N ASN A 146 -9.23 -4.53 -0.07
CA ASN A 146 -9.59 -3.27 -0.72
C ASN A 146 -8.60 -2.92 -1.85
N MET A 147 -7.29 -3.05 -1.60
CA MET A 147 -6.27 -2.81 -2.62
C MET A 147 -6.41 -3.75 -3.81
N SER A 148 -6.69 -5.04 -3.56
CA SER A 148 -6.98 -5.99 -4.63
C SER A 148 -8.17 -5.52 -5.47
N GLN A 149 -9.27 -5.07 -4.86
CA GLN A 149 -10.46 -4.61 -5.60
C GLN A 149 -10.21 -3.33 -6.42
N LEU A 150 -9.40 -2.40 -5.92
CA LEU A 150 -9.03 -1.15 -6.61
C LEU A 150 -8.04 -1.37 -7.77
N LEU A 151 -7.39 -2.53 -7.85
CA LEU A 151 -6.34 -2.83 -8.82
C LEU A 151 -6.86 -3.62 -10.04
N LYS A 152 -6.39 -3.29 -11.25
CA LYS A 152 -6.65 -4.09 -12.46
C LYS A 152 -6.05 -5.49 -12.34
N ARG A 153 -6.63 -6.47 -13.05
CA ARG A 153 -5.92 -7.75 -13.29
C ARG A 153 -4.62 -7.48 -14.04
N GLY A 154 -3.53 -8.11 -13.62
CA GLY A 154 -2.17 -7.84 -14.10
C GLY A 154 -1.55 -6.57 -13.53
N GLY A 155 -2.31 -5.73 -12.82
CA GLY A 155 -1.79 -4.58 -12.10
C GLY A 155 -0.91 -5.00 -10.92
N ARG A 156 -0.11 -4.06 -10.41
CA ARG A 156 0.85 -4.33 -9.35
C ARG A 156 0.57 -3.50 -8.09
N PHE A 157 0.63 -4.15 -6.93
CA PHE A 157 0.63 -3.49 -5.64
C PHE A 157 2.02 -3.64 -5.01
N VAL A 158 2.70 -2.53 -4.77
CA VAL A 158 4.04 -2.49 -4.19
C VAL A 158 3.99 -1.98 -2.77
N VAL A 159 4.57 -2.74 -1.84
CA VAL A 159 4.68 -2.39 -0.43
C VAL A 159 6.15 -2.24 -0.07
N VAL A 160 6.55 -1.05 0.36
CA VAL A 160 7.86 -0.80 0.97
C VAL A 160 7.70 -0.84 2.48
N SER A 161 8.36 -1.79 3.13
CA SER A 161 8.18 -2.07 4.55
C SER A 161 9.50 -2.24 5.31
N TYR A 162 9.46 -1.96 6.60
CA TYR A 162 10.55 -2.27 7.52
C TYR A 162 10.69 -3.77 7.77
N GLY A 163 9.59 -4.52 7.84
CA GLY A 163 9.68 -5.91 8.28
C GLY A 163 9.96 -6.90 7.16
N SER A 164 10.58 -8.00 7.59
CA SER A 164 11.17 -9.02 6.74
C SER A 164 10.12 -10.00 6.19
N PRO A 165 10.46 -10.79 5.16
CA PRO A 165 9.54 -11.69 4.49
C PRO A 165 8.85 -12.67 5.44
N GLU A 166 9.56 -13.14 6.46
CA GLU A 166 9.07 -14.09 7.48
C GLU A 166 7.85 -13.55 8.24
N THR A 167 7.66 -12.23 8.26
CA THR A 167 6.56 -11.58 8.99
C THR A 167 5.56 -10.87 8.08
N ARG A 168 5.85 -10.74 6.78
CA ARG A 168 5.05 -9.94 5.83
C ARG A 168 4.41 -10.80 4.76
N MET A 169 5.12 -11.80 4.26
CA MET A 169 4.76 -12.47 3.02
C MET A 169 3.40 -13.17 3.10
N ASP A 170 3.10 -13.79 4.24
CA ASP A 170 1.83 -14.51 4.43
C ASP A 170 0.62 -13.58 4.41
N HIS A 171 0.77 -12.31 4.81
CA HIS A 171 -0.31 -11.33 4.72
C HIS A 171 -0.69 -10.98 3.27
N PHE A 172 0.22 -11.19 2.32
CA PHE A 172 0.01 -10.87 0.90
C PHE A 172 -0.39 -12.09 0.07
N ARG A 173 -0.07 -13.31 0.52
CA ARG A 173 -0.30 -14.57 -0.22
C ARG A 173 -1.64 -15.25 0.05
N ARG A 174 -2.51 -14.67 0.87
CA ARG A 174 -3.84 -15.23 1.19
C ARG A 174 -4.66 -15.43 -0.09
N LYS A 175 -5.29 -16.59 -0.24
CA LYS A 175 -5.87 -17.06 -1.51
C LYS A 175 -6.94 -16.09 -2.04
N LYS A 176 -7.76 -15.56 -1.13
CA LYS A 176 -8.85 -14.61 -1.42
C LYS A 176 -8.38 -13.24 -1.92
N LEU A 177 -7.10 -12.91 -1.78
CA LEU A 177 -6.54 -11.64 -2.26
C LEU A 177 -6.21 -11.66 -3.76
N ASN A 178 -6.01 -12.86 -4.34
CA ASN A 178 -5.62 -13.05 -5.74
C ASN A 178 -4.33 -12.31 -6.12
N PHE A 179 -3.30 -12.42 -5.28
CA PHE A 179 -1.97 -11.89 -5.56
C PHE A 179 -0.96 -13.01 -5.77
N ASP A 180 -0.10 -12.83 -6.77
CA ASP A 180 1.20 -13.50 -6.83
C ASP A 180 2.25 -12.54 -6.28
N ALA A 181 3.02 -12.97 -5.29
CA ALA A 181 3.84 -12.08 -4.45
C ALA A 181 5.33 -12.46 -4.50
N GLU A 182 6.15 -11.52 -4.99
CA GLU A 182 7.60 -11.57 -4.91
C GLU A 182 8.16 -10.57 -3.90
N HIS A 183 9.42 -10.77 -3.51
CA HIS A 183 10.13 -9.92 -2.56
C HIS A 183 11.48 -9.49 -3.13
N ARG A 184 11.86 -8.26 -2.83
CA ARG A 184 13.19 -7.70 -3.12
C ARG A 184 13.72 -7.01 -1.88
N VAL A 185 15.04 -7.10 -1.70
CA VAL A 185 15.77 -6.42 -0.63
C VAL A 185 16.16 -5.03 -1.12
N LEU A 186 16.04 -4.04 -0.24
CA LEU A 186 16.53 -2.68 -0.46
C LEU A 186 17.51 -2.31 0.66
N GLU A 187 18.75 -2.03 0.30
CA GLU A 187 19.77 -1.62 1.28
C GLU A 187 19.37 -0.30 1.95
N LYS A 188 19.56 -0.21 3.27
CA LYS A 188 19.33 1.05 3.99
C LYS A 188 20.33 2.10 3.51
N PRO A 189 19.87 3.31 3.13
CA PRO A 189 20.77 4.38 2.76
C PRO A 189 21.74 4.68 3.92
N MET A 190 23.04 4.64 3.64
CA MET A 190 24.04 5.09 4.61
C MET A 190 24.08 6.61 4.65
N LEU A 191 24.27 7.21 5.83
CA LEU A 191 24.67 8.61 5.89
C LEU A 191 25.99 8.75 5.13
N SER A 192 26.10 9.77 4.29
CA SER A 192 27.15 9.97 3.27
C SER A 192 28.60 10.06 3.78
N SER A 193 28.84 9.86 5.08
CA SER A 193 30.15 9.93 5.72
C SER A 193 30.62 8.62 6.37
N SER A 194 29.88 7.51 6.26
CA SER A 194 30.28 6.24 6.88
C SER A 194 30.83 5.23 5.86
N THR A 195 32.05 4.75 6.08
CA THR A 195 32.63 3.57 5.40
C THR A 195 32.08 2.24 5.94
N ALA A 196 31.01 2.28 6.73
CA ALA A 196 30.40 1.11 7.35
C ALA A 196 29.43 0.42 6.38
N SER A 197 29.32 -0.90 6.48
CA SER A 197 28.29 -1.66 5.76
C SER A 197 26.88 -1.27 6.25
N PRO A 198 25.85 -1.33 5.39
CA PRO A 198 24.47 -1.04 5.78
C PRO A 198 24.05 -1.82 7.04
N THR A 199 23.47 -1.13 8.02
CA THR A 199 23.06 -1.71 9.31
C THR A 199 21.76 -2.51 9.24
N GLY A 200 21.27 -2.77 8.03
CA GLY A 200 20.08 -3.59 7.77
C GLY A 200 19.46 -3.27 6.42
N HIS A 201 18.28 -3.82 6.19
CA HIS A 201 17.55 -3.68 4.94
C HIS A 201 16.15 -3.13 5.18
N TYR A 202 15.61 -2.45 4.17
CA TYR A 202 14.18 -2.36 3.94
C TYR A 202 13.77 -3.45 2.95
N HIS A 203 12.47 -3.71 2.86
CA HIS A 203 11.93 -4.78 2.05
C HIS A 203 10.88 -4.23 1.11
N VAL A 204 10.93 -4.65 -0.15
CA VAL A 204 9.95 -4.29 -1.18
C VAL A 204 9.22 -5.55 -1.59
N TYR A 205 7.92 -5.59 -1.34
CA TYR A 205 7.02 -6.65 -1.76
C TYR A 205 6.28 -6.20 -3.01
N ILE A 206 6.21 -7.04 -4.03
CA ILE A 206 5.56 -6.73 -5.30
C ILE A 206 4.50 -7.81 -5.52
N MET A 207 3.24 -7.40 -5.41
CA MET A 207 2.09 -8.26 -5.63
C MET A 207 1.51 -7.98 -7.02
N VAL A 208 1.45 -8.98 -7.88
CA VAL A 208 0.74 -8.92 -9.15
C VAL A 208 -0.67 -9.46 -8.96
N LYS A 209 -1.71 -8.70 -9.31
CA LYS A 209 -3.08 -9.19 -9.24
C LYS A 209 -3.32 -10.24 -10.31
N VAL A 210 -3.52 -11.47 -9.89
CA VAL A 210 -3.86 -12.59 -10.76
C VAL A 210 -5.38 -12.74 -10.88
N GLY A 211 -5.81 -13.55 -11.85
CA GLY A 211 -7.21 -13.94 -11.91
C GLY A 211 -7.60 -14.82 -10.74
N ALA A 212 -8.87 -14.75 -10.31
CA ALA A 212 -9.44 -15.79 -9.47
C ALA A 212 -9.19 -17.13 -10.14
N LYS A 213 -8.49 -18.06 -9.46
CA LYS A 213 -8.35 -19.43 -9.94
C LYS A 213 -9.77 -19.98 -10.10
N GLN A 214 -10.24 -20.14 -11.34
CA GLN A 214 -11.42 -20.97 -11.57
C GLN A 214 -11.05 -22.35 -11.03
N GLY A 215 -11.91 -22.95 -10.21
CA GLY A 215 -11.69 -24.28 -9.66
C GLY A 215 -11.49 -25.29 -10.79
N ALA A 216 -10.25 -25.51 -11.18
CA ALA A 216 -9.88 -26.63 -12.02
C ALA A 216 -9.97 -27.86 -11.13
N GLY A 217 -10.87 -28.78 -11.49
CA GLY A 217 -11.06 -30.03 -10.78
C GLY A 217 -9.74 -30.76 -10.58
N VAL A 218 -9.51 -31.14 -9.32
CA VAL A 218 -8.65 -32.22 -8.83
C VAL A 218 -7.20 -32.23 -9.35
N SER A 219 -6.29 -31.77 -8.51
CA SER A 219 -4.99 -32.40 -8.28
C SER A 219 -4.67 -32.29 -6.79
N MET A 220 -4.86 -33.40 -6.06
CA MET A 220 -4.55 -33.50 -4.64
C MET A 220 -3.04 -33.43 -4.41
N ALA A 221 -2.62 -32.44 -3.61
CA ALA A 221 -1.63 -32.53 -2.52
C ALA A 221 -0.92 -31.17 -2.38
N ALA A 222 -1.38 -30.36 -1.39
CA ALA A 222 -0.69 -29.27 -0.66
C ALA A 222 -1.59 -28.04 -0.36
N ASP A 223 -2.73 -27.87 -1.04
CA ASP A 223 -3.50 -26.61 -0.99
C ASP A 223 -4.62 -26.54 0.09
N GLY A 224 -4.84 -27.62 0.87
CA GLY A 224 -6.00 -27.74 1.78
C GLY A 224 -5.93 -26.89 3.05
N GLU A 225 -4.74 -26.71 3.64
CA GLU A 225 -4.60 -26.00 4.93
C GLU A 225 -4.91 -24.50 4.79
N SER A 226 -4.48 -23.87 3.69
CA SER A 226 -4.68 -22.43 3.49
C SER A 226 -6.14 -22.02 3.24
N GLU A 227 -6.95 -22.90 2.63
CA GLU A 227 -8.38 -22.64 2.41
C GLU A 227 -9.17 -22.77 3.70
N GLU A 228 -8.89 -23.82 4.48
CA GLU A 228 -9.50 -24.01 5.79
C GLU A 228 -9.09 -22.89 6.75
N ASP A 229 -7.86 -22.40 6.71
CA ASP A 229 -7.40 -21.27 7.52
C ASP A 229 -8.05 -19.94 7.12
N ASP A 230 -8.17 -19.65 5.82
CA ASP A 230 -8.84 -18.44 5.34
C ASP A 230 -10.35 -18.46 5.64
N ASP A 231 -11.01 -19.62 5.53
CA ASP A 231 -12.42 -19.77 5.87
C ASP A 231 -12.67 -19.84 7.38
N PHE A 232 -11.81 -20.50 8.15
CA PHE A 232 -11.86 -20.52 9.61
C PHE A 232 -11.67 -19.12 10.17
N TYR A 233 -10.70 -18.36 9.65
CA TYR A 233 -10.48 -16.98 10.07
C TYR A 233 -11.68 -16.10 9.73
N ASP A 234 -12.23 -16.18 8.51
CA ASP A 234 -13.42 -15.41 8.13
C ASP A 234 -14.63 -15.78 9.01
N ARG A 235 -14.82 -17.07 9.37
CA ARG A 235 -15.89 -17.54 10.28
C ARG A 235 -15.68 -17.09 11.72
N PHE A 236 -14.46 -17.19 12.24
CA PHE A 236 -14.12 -16.76 13.59
C PHE A 236 -14.33 -15.25 13.76
N MET A 237 -13.98 -14.47 12.73
CA MET A 237 -14.12 -13.01 12.77
C MET A 237 -15.56 -12.51 12.54
N THR A 238 -16.39 -13.24 11.78
CA THR A 238 -17.83 -12.91 11.61
C THR A 238 -18.66 -13.25 12.84
N GLN A 239 -18.29 -14.27 13.63
CA GLN A 239 -18.99 -14.61 14.88
C GLN A 239 -18.71 -13.63 16.02
N ASN A 240 -17.53 -12.98 16.03
CA ASN A 240 -17.15 -12.01 17.08
C ASN A 240 -17.57 -10.56 16.78
N SER A 241 -18.03 -10.27 15.55
CA SER A 241 -18.57 -8.94 15.19
C SER A 241 -20.09 -8.84 15.36
N ALA A 242 -20.77 -9.94 15.67
CA ALA A 242 -22.23 -9.98 15.92
C ALA A 242 -22.63 -9.84 17.40
N THR A 243 -21.67 -9.61 18.31
CA THR A 243 -21.88 -9.61 19.78
C THR A 243 -21.63 -8.27 20.47
N HIS A 244 -21.61 -7.16 19.73
CA HIS A 244 -21.63 -5.81 20.31
C HIS A 244 -22.68 -4.91 19.68
#